data_AF-A0A5M3YTJ2-F1
#
_entry.id   AF-A0A5M3YTJ2-F1
#
_cell.length_a   1.000
_cell.length_b   1.000
_cell.length_c   1.000
_cell.angle_alpha   90.00
_cell.angle_beta   90.00
_cell.angle_gamma   90.00
#
_symmetry.space_group_name_H-M   'P 1'
#
loop_
_entity.id
_entity.type
_entity.pdbx_description
1 polymer ?
#
loop_
_entity_poly.entity_id
_entity_poly.type
_entity_poly.pdbx_seq_one_letter_code
_entity_poly.pdbx_strand_id
1 'polypeptide(L)'
;MPLPDGFPNQLVKAAEWVDWIDEDDKDIRLLDFGESFLRGNEPQHLAQPGSLHVPETIFTDRFEYRVDLWRVGCTIYSFLFASTPFWYLGEIEVLVFQMIGFVEELPVEWQSKWESMQKESEHDLDIDKRIVNCLSWTEDSPKGYVNLFLRLYWR
;
A
#
# COMPACT_ATOMS: atom_id res chain seq x y z
N MET A 1 43.61 -12.55 19.02
CA MET A 1 42.99 -13.89 18.89
C MET A 1 42.92 -14.19 17.40
N PRO A 2 43.40 -15.35 16.90
CA PRO A 2 43.31 -15.68 15.48
C PRO A 2 41.83 -15.85 15.06
N LEU A 3 41.50 -15.50 13.82
CA LEU A 3 40.15 -15.64 13.26
C LEU A 3 39.81 -17.12 13.03
N PRO A 4 38.54 -17.54 13.22
CA PRO A 4 38.10 -18.92 12.94
C PRO A 4 38.21 -19.28 11.45
N ASP A 5 38.45 -20.56 11.16
CA ASP A 5 38.47 -21.08 9.79
C ASP A 5 37.14 -20.79 9.07
N GLY A 6 37.22 -20.26 7.84
CA GLY A 6 36.07 -19.88 7.01
C GLY A 6 35.68 -18.40 7.07
N PHE A 7 36.31 -17.61 7.95
CA PHE A 7 36.13 -16.15 7.96
C PHE A 7 37.07 -15.45 6.96
N PRO A 8 36.60 -14.38 6.28
CA PRO A 8 37.47 -13.56 5.43
C PRO A 8 38.62 -12.97 6.25
N ASN A 9 39.86 -13.18 5.80
CA ASN A 9 41.06 -12.69 6.48
C ASN A 9 41.22 -11.16 6.40
N GLN A 10 40.36 -10.48 5.65
CA GLN A 10 40.44 -9.05 5.37
C GLN A 10 39.03 -8.46 5.42
N LEU A 11 38.88 -7.35 6.16
CA LEU A 11 37.70 -6.50 6.09
C LEU A 11 37.95 -5.45 5.00
N VAL A 12 37.19 -5.48 3.92
CA VAL A 12 37.27 -4.43 2.90
C VAL A 12 36.42 -3.25 3.39
N LYS A 13 36.99 -2.03 3.38
CA LYS A 13 36.25 -0.81 3.69
C LYS A 13 35.03 -0.73 2.75
N ALA A 14 33.87 -0.39 3.29
CA ALA A 14 32.68 -0.15 2.48
C ALA A 14 33.03 0.83 1.34
N ALA A 15 32.55 0.54 0.13
CA ALA A 15 32.76 1.43 -1.00
C ALA A 15 32.19 2.81 -0.66
N GLU A 16 33.05 3.83 -0.71
CA GLU A 16 32.62 5.23 -0.61
C GLU A 16 32.33 5.73 -2.03
N TRP A 17 31.11 6.21 -2.25
CA TRP A 17 30.71 6.81 -3.52
C TRP A 17 31.12 8.28 -3.49
N VAL A 18 32.38 8.57 -3.86
CA VAL A 18 32.98 9.91 -3.70
C VAL A 18 32.57 10.90 -4.80
N ASP A 19 31.99 10.42 -5.91
CA ASP A 19 31.65 11.24 -7.08
C ASP A 19 30.21 11.01 -7.58
N TRP A 20 29.26 10.76 -6.67
CA TRP A 20 27.86 10.65 -7.08
C TRP A 20 27.32 12.04 -7.44
N ILE A 21 27.21 12.30 -8.74
CA ILE A 21 26.54 13.49 -9.28
C ILE A 21 25.05 13.26 -9.09
N ASP A 22 24.37 14.15 -8.38
CA ASP A 22 22.91 14.19 -8.39
C ASP A 22 22.47 14.49 -9.83
N GLU A 23 22.10 13.46 -10.59
CA GLU A 23 21.40 13.65 -11.85
C GLU A 23 20.02 14.24 -11.55
N ASP A 24 19.72 15.38 -12.19
CA ASP A 24 18.42 16.06 -12.10
C ASP A 24 17.28 15.20 -12.69
N ASP A 25 17.61 14.20 -13.52
CA ASP A 25 16.67 13.23 -14.09
C ASP A 25 16.51 12.02 -13.18
N LYS A 26 15.34 11.90 -12.55
CA LYS A 26 14.96 10.68 -11.82
C LYS A 26 14.48 9.62 -12.81
N ASP A 27 15.36 8.71 -13.21
CA ASP A 27 14.98 7.53 -14.01
C ASP A 27 14.40 6.44 -13.11
N ILE A 28 13.07 6.41 -12.98
CA ILE A 28 12.37 5.36 -12.24
C ILE A 28 12.08 4.20 -13.20
N ARG A 29 12.53 3.00 -12.82
CA ARG A 29 12.21 1.76 -13.54
C ARG A 29 11.48 0.78 -12.64
N LEU A 30 10.45 0.12 -13.18
CA LEU A 30 9.81 -1.01 -12.53
C LEU A 30 10.69 -2.26 -12.70
N LEU A 31 10.86 -3.00 -11.61
CA LEU A 31 11.60 -4.24 -11.55
C LEU A 31 10.73 -5.33 -10.91
N ASP A 32 11.22 -6.56 -10.91
CA ASP A 32 10.56 -7.72 -10.30
C ASP A 32 9.18 -8.06 -10.91
N PHE A 33 9.22 -8.51 -12.17
CA PHE A 33 8.04 -8.97 -12.91
C PHE A 33 7.67 -10.44 -12.60
N GLY A 34 8.19 -11.03 -11.51
CA GLY A 34 7.99 -12.45 -11.19
C GLY A 34 6.53 -12.85 -11.00
N GLU A 35 5.71 -11.92 -10.49
CA GLU A 35 4.26 -12.08 -10.28
C GLU A 35 3.42 -11.37 -11.36
N SER A 36 4.04 -10.92 -12.45
CA SER A 36 3.30 -10.30 -13.56
C SER A 36 2.65 -11.35 -14.45
N PHE A 37 1.51 -10.98 -15.05
CA PHE A 37 0.77 -11.84 -15.97
C PHE A 37 0.20 -11.02 -17.13
N LEU A 38 -0.08 -11.70 -18.23
CA LEU A 38 -0.75 -11.09 -19.37
C LEU A 38 -2.26 -11.08 -19.14
N ARG A 39 -2.95 -10.08 -19.68
CA ARG A 39 -4.41 -10.04 -19.68
C ARG A 39 -4.99 -11.27 -20.38
N GLY A 40 -5.98 -11.91 -19.77
CA GLY A 40 -6.54 -13.19 -20.19
C GLY A 40 -5.84 -14.42 -19.60
N ASN A 41 -4.70 -14.23 -18.94
CA ASN A 41 -3.96 -15.26 -18.21
C ASN A 41 -3.86 -14.89 -16.72
N GLU A 42 -4.92 -14.27 -16.17
CA GLU A 42 -4.98 -13.90 -14.77
C GLU A 42 -4.82 -15.14 -13.87
N PRO A 43 -3.98 -15.08 -12.82
CA PRO A 43 -3.86 -16.18 -11.87
C PRO A 43 -5.15 -16.33 -11.06
N GLN A 44 -5.40 -17.53 -10.55
CA GLN A 44 -6.53 -17.77 -9.65
C GLN A 44 -6.43 -16.97 -8.35
N HIS A 45 -5.21 -16.76 -7.86
CA HIS A 45 -4.92 -15.97 -6.67
C HIS A 45 -3.83 -14.96 -6.97
N LEU A 46 -4.12 -13.69 -6.70
CA LEU A 46 -3.15 -12.62 -6.81
C LEU A 46 -2.32 -12.55 -5.52
N ALA A 47 -1.01 -12.38 -5.64
CA ALA A 47 -0.17 -12.08 -4.48
C ALA A 47 -0.63 -10.76 -3.84
N GLN A 48 -0.94 -10.77 -2.54
CA GLN A 48 -1.41 -9.60 -1.79
C GLN A 48 -0.51 -9.34 -0.57
N PRO A 49 0.58 -8.56 -0.75
CA PRO A 49 1.41 -8.16 0.38
C PRO A 49 0.58 -7.33 1.35
N GLY A 50 0.75 -7.55 2.66
CA GLY A 50 -0.13 -7.07 3.73
C GLY A 50 -0.73 -5.68 3.54
N SER A 51 0.08 -4.62 3.58
CA SER A 51 -0.37 -3.22 3.46
C SER A 51 -0.76 -2.79 2.04
N LEU A 52 -0.48 -3.64 1.05
CA LEU A 52 -0.77 -3.42 -0.37
C LEU A 52 -1.98 -4.24 -0.84
N HIS A 53 -2.73 -4.84 0.10
CA HIS A 53 -4.02 -5.43 -0.18
C HIS A 53 -4.93 -4.43 -0.87
N VAL A 54 -5.67 -4.92 -1.85
CA VAL A 54 -6.49 -4.11 -2.74
C VAL A 54 -7.96 -4.32 -2.40
N PRO A 55 -8.75 -3.24 -2.22
CA PRO A 55 -10.11 -3.36 -1.70
C PRO A 55 -11.03 -4.26 -2.54
N GLU A 56 -11.02 -4.19 -3.87
CA GLU A 56 -11.90 -5.03 -4.69
C GLU A 56 -11.61 -6.53 -4.55
N THR A 57 -10.37 -6.92 -4.25
CA THR A 57 -10.04 -8.33 -3.97
C THR A 57 -10.60 -8.77 -2.63
N ILE A 58 -10.61 -7.88 -1.64
CA ILE A 58 -11.23 -8.12 -0.33
C ILE A 58 -12.73 -8.26 -0.48
N PHE A 59 -13.38 -7.41 -1.28
CA PHE A 59 -14.84 -7.35 -1.37
C PHE A 59 -15.44 -8.31 -2.39
N THR A 60 -14.85 -8.43 -3.57
CA THR A 60 -15.46 -9.10 -4.73
C THR A 60 -14.76 -10.36 -5.17
N ASP A 61 -13.57 -10.66 -4.62
CA ASP A 61 -12.70 -11.76 -5.04
C ASP A 61 -12.35 -11.71 -6.56
N ARG A 62 -12.42 -10.52 -7.15
CA ARG A 62 -12.09 -10.24 -8.54
C ARG A 62 -11.11 -9.08 -8.59
N PHE A 63 -10.26 -9.10 -9.62
CA PHE A 63 -9.32 -8.03 -9.88
C PHE A 63 -9.15 -7.80 -11.38
N GLU A 64 -8.69 -6.59 -11.71
CA GLU A 64 -8.28 -6.19 -13.05
C GLU A 64 -6.95 -5.41 -12.96
N TYR A 65 -6.48 -4.86 -14.09
CA TYR A 65 -5.29 -3.99 -14.17
C TYR A 65 -5.30 -2.83 -13.15
N ARG A 66 -6.50 -2.48 -12.70
CA ARG A 66 -6.77 -1.49 -11.67
C ARG A 66 -5.91 -1.75 -10.42
N VAL A 67 -5.66 -3.01 -10.03
CA VAL A 67 -4.85 -3.34 -8.83
C VAL A 67 -3.51 -2.59 -8.79
N ASP A 68 -2.84 -2.48 -9.93
CA ASP A 68 -1.55 -1.80 -10.02
C ASP A 68 -1.67 -0.30 -9.72
N LEU A 69 -2.79 0.34 -10.09
CA LEU A 69 -3.06 1.75 -9.78
C LEU A 69 -3.21 1.99 -8.28
N TRP A 70 -3.90 1.11 -7.57
CA TRP A 70 -4.00 1.18 -6.10
C TRP A 70 -2.61 1.12 -5.46
N ARG A 71 -1.79 0.15 -5.90
CA ARG A 71 -0.43 -0.06 -5.39
C ARG A 71 0.48 1.12 -5.70
N VAL A 72 0.39 1.67 -6.91
CA VAL A 72 1.11 2.90 -7.28
C VAL A 72 0.71 4.07 -6.38
N GLY A 73 -0.57 4.22 -6.05
CA GLY A 73 -1.02 5.24 -5.10
C GLY A 73 -0.39 5.08 -3.71
N CYS A 74 -0.33 3.85 -3.19
CA CYS A 74 0.38 3.55 -1.95
C CYS A 74 1.89 3.81 -2.03
N THR A 75 2.53 3.52 -3.17
CA THR A 75 3.95 3.80 -3.42
C THR A 75 4.23 5.31 -3.44
N ILE A 76 3.40 6.09 -4.14
CA ILE A 76 3.51 7.56 -4.17
C ILE A 76 3.35 8.14 -2.76
N TYR A 77 2.35 7.66 -1.99
CA TYR A 77 2.20 8.04 -0.59
C TYR A 77 3.49 7.79 0.20
N SER A 78 4.07 6.60 0.00
CA SER A 78 5.30 6.19 0.69
C SER A 78 6.50 7.08 0.37
N PHE A 79 6.65 7.51 -0.88
CA PHE A 79 7.71 8.46 -1.25
C PHE A 79 7.51 9.84 -0.65
N LEU A 80 6.27 10.33 -0.57
CA LEU A 80 6.00 11.67 -0.07
C LEU A 80 6.07 11.78 1.45
N PHE A 81 5.68 10.72 2.18
CA PHE A 81 5.54 10.77 3.64
C PHE A 81 6.52 9.87 4.38
N ALA A 82 7.37 9.13 3.68
CA ALA A 82 8.27 8.12 4.25
C ALA A 82 7.52 7.14 5.19
N SER A 83 6.27 6.82 4.84
CA SER A 83 5.35 6.02 5.64
C SER A 83 4.31 5.35 4.74
N THR A 84 3.71 4.25 5.17
CA THR A 84 2.62 3.60 4.43
C THR A 84 1.28 4.29 4.72
N PRO A 85 0.35 4.38 3.74
CA PRO A 85 -0.99 4.90 4.03
C PRO A 85 -1.77 3.97 4.96
N PHE A 86 -1.46 2.67 4.94
CA PHE A 86 -2.18 1.64 5.70
C PHE A 86 -1.23 0.68 6.40
N TRP A 87 -1.61 0.24 7.60
CA TRP A 87 -0.87 -0.73 8.40
C TRP A 87 -1.62 -2.05 8.45
N TYR A 88 -0.97 -3.14 8.03
CA TYR A 88 -1.52 -4.48 8.12
C TYR A 88 -0.84 -5.25 9.26
N LEU A 89 -1.66 -5.64 10.25
CA LEU A 89 -1.22 -6.40 11.43
C LEU A 89 -1.82 -7.81 11.48
N GLY A 90 -2.35 -8.31 10.36
CA GLY A 90 -2.99 -9.63 10.24
C GLY A 90 -4.51 -9.59 10.09
N GLU A 91 -5.13 -8.47 10.45
CA GLU A 91 -6.60 -8.31 10.51
C GLU A 91 -7.10 -7.49 9.33
N ILE A 92 -7.88 -8.12 8.46
CA ILE A 92 -8.30 -7.53 7.18
C ILE A 92 -9.34 -6.43 7.38
N GLU A 93 -10.19 -6.57 8.38
CA GLU A 93 -11.23 -5.62 8.74
C GLU A 93 -10.66 -4.32 9.31
N VAL A 94 -9.56 -4.40 10.08
CA VAL A 94 -8.82 -3.22 10.56
C VAL A 94 -8.12 -2.52 9.41
N LEU A 95 -7.66 -3.26 8.40
CA LEU A 95 -7.09 -2.70 7.19
C LEU A 95 -8.17 -1.96 6.36
N VAL A 96 -9.31 -2.62 6.12
CA VAL A 96 -10.46 -2.03 5.41
C VAL A 96 -10.95 -0.77 6.12
N PHE A 97 -11.02 -0.78 7.46
CA PHE A 97 -11.37 0.38 8.25
C PHE A 97 -10.43 1.58 8.01
N GLN A 98 -9.12 1.33 7.90
CA GLN A 98 -8.15 2.37 7.54
C GLN A 98 -8.37 2.89 6.11
N MET A 99 -8.68 2.01 5.16
CA MET A 99 -8.96 2.38 3.77
C MET A 99 -10.20 3.27 3.65
N ILE A 100 -11.31 2.88 4.28
CA ILE A 100 -12.56 3.66 4.29
C ILE A 100 -12.35 5.03 4.94
N GLY A 101 -11.64 5.07 6.08
CA GLY A 101 -11.33 6.32 6.76
C GLY A 101 -10.37 7.24 5.99
N PHE A 102 -9.62 6.69 5.03
CA PHE A 102 -8.66 7.44 4.23
C PHE A 102 -9.27 7.92 2.91
N VAL A 103 -9.86 7.05 2.10
CA VAL A 103 -10.18 7.37 0.69
C VAL A 103 -11.48 8.18 0.56
N GLU A 104 -12.62 7.59 0.92
CA GLU A 104 -13.97 8.18 0.89
C GLU A 104 -15.00 7.09 1.33
N GLU A 105 -16.30 7.40 1.22
CA GLU A 105 -17.38 6.44 1.49
C GLU A 105 -17.28 5.18 0.64
N LEU A 106 -17.62 4.04 1.24
CA LEU A 106 -17.57 2.72 0.63
C LEU A 106 -18.67 2.55 -0.46
N PRO A 107 -18.36 1.98 -1.65
CA PRO A 107 -19.35 1.65 -2.67
C PRO A 107 -20.52 0.83 -2.11
N VAL A 108 -21.73 1.09 -2.59
CA VAL A 108 -22.98 0.49 -2.07
C VAL A 108 -22.93 -1.04 -2.12
N GLU A 109 -22.37 -1.60 -3.19
CA GLU A 109 -22.17 -3.03 -3.38
C GLU A 109 -21.26 -3.68 -2.34
N TRP A 110 -20.38 -2.91 -1.68
CA TRP A 110 -19.42 -3.43 -0.70
C TRP A 110 -19.92 -3.27 0.73
N GLN A 111 -20.92 -2.39 0.97
CA GLN A 111 -21.46 -2.09 2.30
C GLN A 111 -21.95 -3.32 3.04
N SER A 112 -22.73 -4.19 2.40
CA SER A 112 -23.23 -5.40 3.07
C SER A 112 -22.12 -6.33 3.56
N LYS A 113 -21.01 -6.43 2.82
CA LYS A 113 -19.87 -7.25 3.22
C LYS A 113 -19.06 -6.59 4.33
N TRP A 114 -18.92 -5.27 4.29
CA TRP A 114 -18.31 -4.50 5.37
C TRP A 114 -19.10 -4.63 6.67
N GLU A 115 -20.43 -4.55 6.64
CA GLU A 115 -21.27 -4.75 7.82
C GLU A 115 -21.10 -6.15 8.44
N SER A 116 -20.91 -7.18 7.61
CA SER A 116 -20.59 -8.52 8.11
C SER A 116 -19.22 -8.56 8.80
N MET A 117 -18.20 -7.96 8.18
CA MET A 117 -16.86 -7.86 8.79
C MET A 117 -16.89 -7.14 10.14
N GLN A 118 -17.68 -6.07 10.26
CA GLN A 118 -17.84 -5.34 11.52
C GLN A 118 -18.49 -6.18 12.61
N LYS A 119 -19.48 -7.02 12.28
CA LYS A 119 -20.16 -7.90 13.25
C LYS A 119 -19.28 -9.04 13.74
N GLU A 120 -18.37 -9.50 12.90
CA GLU A 120 -17.44 -10.60 13.21
C GLU A 120 -16.18 -10.12 13.93
N SER A 121 -15.86 -8.83 13.86
CA SER A 121 -14.67 -8.25 14.48
C SER A 121 -14.78 -8.14 16.01
N GLU A 122 -13.66 -8.33 16.68
CA GLU A 122 -13.51 -8.00 18.11
C GLU A 122 -13.24 -6.50 18.35
N HIS A 123 -13.01 -5.73 17.28
CA HIS A 123 -12.66 -4.30 17.34
C HIS A 123 -13.86 -3.38 17.18
N ASP A 124 -13.81 -2.23 17.84
CA ASP A 124 -14.76 -1.13 17.65
C ASP A 124 -14.44 -0.36 16.35
N LEU A 125 -14.98 -0.83 15.23
CA LEU A 125 -14.75 -0.30 13.87
C LEU A 125 -15.78 0.77 13.48
N ASP A 126 -15.99 1.75 14.35
CA ASP A 126 -16.89 2.88 14.11
C ASP A 126 -16.20 3.98 13.28
N ILE A 127 -16.65 4.14 12.02
CA ILE A 127 -16.06 5.06 11.05
C ILE A 127 -16.27 6.52 11.47
N ASP A 128 -17.39 6.83 12.12
CA ASP A 128 -17.72 8.18 12.55
C ASP A 128 -16.76 8.70 13.64
N LYS A 129 -16.17 7.81 14.43
CA LYS A 129 -15.16 8.18 15.45
C LYS A 129 -13.82 8.61 14.85
N ARG A 130 -13.49 8.22 13.61
CA ARG A 130 -12.21 8.56 12.95
C ARG A 130 -12.29 9.74 11.98
N ILE A 131 -13.47 10.02 11.43
CA ILE A 131 -13.70 11.13 10.49
C ILE A 131 -13.24 12.49 11.10
N VAL A 132 -13.29 12.62 12.43
CA VAL A 132 -12.86 13.83 13.16
C VAL A 132 -11.35 14.14 13.04
N ASN A 133 -10.49 13.17 12.70
CA ASN A 133 -9.03 13.39 12.54
C ASN A 133 -8.54 13.53 11.08
N CYS A 134 -9.35 13.11 10.09
CA CYS A 134 -8.98 13.19 8.67
C CYS A 134 -9.62 14.38 7.94
N LEU A 135 -10.67 15.00 8.49
CA LEU A 135 -11.35 16.16 7.87
C LEU A 135 -10.74 17.53 8.23
N SER A 136 -9.65 17.59 9.01
CA SER A 136 -8.96 18.86 9.30
C SER A 136 -7.98 19.30 8.19
N TRP A 137 -7.91 18.58 7.07
CA TRP A 137 -6.91 18.78 6.03
C TRP A 137 -7.53 19.31 4.74
N THR A 138 -6.98 20.39 4.22
CA THR A 138 -7.39 20.99 2.94
C THR A 138 -6.84 20.20 1.76
N GLU A 139 -7.52 20.29 0.60
CA GLU A 139 -7.08 19.72 -0.69
C GLU A 139 -5.66 20.16 -1.09
N ASP A 140 -5.19 21.28 -0.53
CA ASP A 140 -3.85 21.83 -0.74
C ASP A 140 -2.72 21.09 -0.01
N SER A 141 -3.04 20.12 0.86
CA SER A 141 -2.01 19.31 1.51
C SER A 141 -1.50 18.21 0.55
N PRO A 142 -0.20 17.83 0.61
CA PRO A 142 0.33 16.71 -0.18
C PRO A 142 -0.48 15.41 0.01
N LYS A 143 -1.11 15.23 1.17
CA LYS A 143 -1.99 14.08 1.45
C LYS A 143 -3.31 14.17 0.69
N GLY A 144 -3.84 15.36 0.46
CA GLY A 144 -5.04 15.61 -0.35
C GLY A 144 -4.88 15.19 -1.81
N TYR A 145 -3.72 15.46 -2.42
CA TYR A 145 -3.45 15.04 -3.81
C TYR A 145 -3.36 13.51 -3.97
N VAL A 146 -2.71 12.82 -3.03
CA VAL A 146 -2.64 11.35 -3.04
C VAL A 146 -4.01 10.74 -2.76
N ASN A 147 -4.78 11.38 -1.88
CA ASN A 147 -6.16 11.01 -1.61
C ASN A 147 -7.02 11.11 -2.89
N LEU A 148 -6.91 12.21 -3.64
CA LEU A 148 -7.60 12.38 -4.93
C LEU A 148 -7.23 11.29 -5.95
N PHE A 149 -5.97 10.86 -6.00
CA PHE A 149 -5.53 9.76 -6.86
C PHE A 149 -6.17 8.43 -6.47
N LEU A 150 -6.20 8.10 -5.18
CA LEU A 150 -6.85 6.89 -4.67
C LEU A 150 -8.39 6.97 -4.74
N ARG A 151 -8.99 8.17 -4.71
CA ARG A 151 -10.43 8.40 -4.90
C ARG A 151 -10.92 8.05 -6.29
N LEU A 152 -10.15 8.37 -7.33
CA LEU A 152 -10.49 7.98 -8.72
C LEU A 152 -10.55 6.46 -8.89
N TYR A 153 -9.93 5.72 -7.97
CA TYR A 153 -9.86 4.28 -7.98
C TYR A 153 -10.97 3.60 -7.19
N TRP A 154 -11.39 4.22 -6.09
CA TRP A 154 -12.35 3.69 -5.11
C TRP A 154 -13.81 3.73 -5.58
N ARG A 155 -14.08 4.30 -6.77
CA ARG A 155 -15.41 4.41 -7.39
C ARG A 155 -15.66 3.40 -8.50
#